data_AF-A0AAD7QNE8-F1
#
_entry.id   AF-A0AAD7QNE8-F1
#
_cell.length_a   1.000
_cell.length_b   1.000
_cell.length_c   1.000
_cell.angle_alpha   90.00
_cell.angle_beta   90.00
_cell.angle_gamma   90.00
#
_symmetry.space_group_name_H-M   'P 1'
#
loop_
_entity.id
_entity.type
_entity.pdbx_description
1 polymer ?
#
loop_
_entity_poly.entity_id
_entity_poly.type
_entity_poly.pdbx_seq_one_letter_code
_entity_poly.pdbx_strand_id
1 'polypeptide(L)'
;MQLQAQHGGAGLPGIAGNGAFSSITPPTTDIQPSRSIKSTTGGARWSEYSRVQSTVNRWGLRYQPVLYALAKGFGGYPAATILISGPSVPSHSSEAYIEVYAKY
;
A
#
# COMPACT_ATOMS: atom_id res chain seq x y z
N MET A 1 -1.17 -14.47 -0.79
CA MET A 1 -2.19 -13.42 -1.00
C MET A 1 -1.61 -12.12 -1.56
N GLN A 2 -1.54 -12.06 -2.88
CA GLN A 2 -0.79 -11.12 -3.71
C GLN A 2 -1.49 -9.75 -3.83
N LEU A 3 -0.73 -8.64 -3.73
CA LEU A 3 -1.22 -7.27 -4.00
C LEU A 3 -0.82 -6.87 -5.43
N GLN A 4 -1.69 -6.16 -6.15
CA GLN A 4 -1.39 -5.56 -7.44
C GLN A 4 -1.30 -4.04 -7.30
N ALA A 5 -0.28 -3.44 -7.91
CA ALA A 5 -0.14 -1.99 -8.05
C ALA A 5 -0.45 -1.59 -9.49
N GLN A 6 -1.12 -0.45 -9.70
CA GLN A 6 -1.30 0.17 -11.02
C GLN A 6 -0.55 1.51 -11.05
N HIS A 7 0.27 1.72 -12.09
CA HIS A 7 1.02 2.96 -12.33
C HIS A 7 0.24 3.95 -13.19
N GLY A 8 0.34 5.23 -12.85
CA GLY A 8 0.27 6.34 -13.81
C GLY A 8 1.65 6.97 -13.95
N GLY A 9 2.43 6.57 -14.95
CA GLY A 9 3.78 7.11 -15.21
C GLY A 9 4.73 6.07 -15.82
N ALA A 10 5.43 6.46 -16.89
CA ALA A 10 6.11 5.58 -17.83
C ALA A 10 7.29 4.76 -17.26
N GLY A 11 7.28 3.47 -17.60
CA GLY A 11 8.47 2.63 -17.80
C GLY A 11 9.16 2.07 -16.55
N LEU A 12 8.91 0.80 -16.23
CA LEU A 12 9.91 -0.29 -16.10
C LEU A 12 9.16 -1.65 -15.96
N PRO A 13 9.70 -2.76 -16.49
CA PRO A 13 8.97 -4.03 -16.61
C PRO A 13 9.05 -4.90 -15.35
N GLY A 14 7.89 -5.45 -14.97
CA GLY A 14 7.68 -6.82 -14.49
C GLY A 14 8.44 -7.31 -13.25
N ILE A 15 7.73 -7.41 -12.12
CA ILE A 15 7.78 -8.61 -11.28
C ILE A 15 6.36 -8.94 -10.79
N ALA A 16 5.71 -9.88 -11.47
CA ALA A 16 4.52 -10.57 -10.98
C ALA A 16 4.97 -11.67 -10.02
N GLY A 17 4.58 -11.63 -8.74
CA GLY A 17 4.97 -12.66 -7.76
C GLY A 17 3.95 -12.82 -6.64
N ASN A 18 3.39 -14.03 -6.50
CA ASN A 18 2.25 -14.40 -5.64
C ASN A 18 2.68 -14.54 -4.18
N GLY A 19 2.30 -13.64 -3.26
CA GLY A 19 2.60 -13.78 -1.81
C GLY A 19 2.03 -12.60 -1.02
N ALA A 20 0.98 -12.83 -0.23
CA ALA A 20 0.84 -12.79 1.22
C ALA A 20 1.42 -11.51 1.80
N PHE A 21 0.59 -10.74 2.53
CA PHE A 21 1.05 -9.75 3.51
C PHE A 21 2.02 -10.46 4.47
N SER A 22 3.29 -10.47 4.14
CA SER A 22 4.33 -11.08 4.96
C SER A 22 5.42 -10.05 5.14
N SER A 23 5.94 -9.97 6.36
CA SER A 23 7.03 -9.07 6.73
C SER A 23 8.27 -9.42 5.91
N ILE A 24 8.47 -8.71 4.81
CA ILE A 24 9.78 -8.66 4.17
C ILE A 24 10.58 -7.68 5.01
N THR A 25 11.64 -8.16 5.67
CA THR A 25 12.60 -7.31 6.35
C THR A 25 13.08 -6.27 5.35
N PRO A 26 12.90 -4.96 5.59
CA PRO A 26 13.28 -3.96 4.62
C PRO A 26 14.80 -4.04 4.39
N PRO A 27 15.28 -4.00 3.12
CA PRO A 27 16.71 -4.08 2.80
C PRO A 27 17.51 -2.87 3.33
N THR A 28 16.84 -1.85 3.82
CA THR A 28 17.41 -0.73 4.56
C THR A 28 16.56 -0.45 5.79
N THR A 29 17.19 -0.25 6.95
CA THR A 29 16.53 0.08 8.23
C THR A 29 15.77 1.41 8.22
N ASP A 30 15.85 2.18 7.14
CA ASP A 30 15.39 3.56 7.07
C ASP A 30 13.94 3.72 6.58
N ILE A 31 13.36 2.70 5.93
CA ILE A 31 12.01 2.80 5.36
C ILE A 31 11.04 1.90 6.12
N GLN A 32 10.27 2.52 7.02
CA GLN A 32 9.20 1.84 7.75
C GLN A 32 7.96 1.66 6.85
N PRO A 33 7.33 0.48 6.83
CA PRO A 33 6.08 0.28 6.12
C PRO A 33 4.94 1.07 6.75
N SER A 34 3.99 1.52 5.93
CA SER A 34 2.77 2.17 6.41
C SER A 34 1.91 1.15 7.16
N ARG A 35 1.58 1.44 8.42
CA ARG A 35 0.71 0.58 9.24
C ARG A 35 -0.75 0.99 9.09
N SER A 36 -1.62 -0.01 8.92
CA SER A 36 -3.06 0.16 9.09
C SER A 36 -3.49 -0.45 10.42
N ILE A 37 -4.33 0.28 11.15
CA ILE A 37 -4.92 -0.16 12.42
C ILE A 37 -6.43 -0.28 12.26
N LYS A 38 -7.04 -1.24 12.97
CA LYS A 38 -8.48 -1.47 12.92
C LYS A 38 -9.06 -1.42 14.33
N SER A 39 -10.25 -0.85 14.42
CA SER A 39 -11.13 -0.95 15.59
C SER A 39 -12.42 -1.65 15.18
N THR A 40 -12.86 -2.61 16.00
CA THR A 40 -14.20 -3.20 15.94
C THR A 40 -15.10 -2.70 17.08
N THR A 41 -14.61 -1.74 17.86
CA THR A 41 -15.24 -1.22 19.09
C THR A 41 -15.71 0.22 18.93
N GLY A 42 -15.95 0.66 17.68
CA GLY A 42 -16.31 2.05 17.39
C GLY A 42 -15.22 3.07 17.73
N GLY A 43 -13.95 2.64 17.81
CA GLY A 43 -12.81 3.51 18.09
C GLY A 43 -12.24 3.42 19.52
N ALA A 44 -12.84 2.63 20.42
CA ALA A 44 -12.34 2.53 21.81
C ALA A 44 -11.02 1.74 21.94
N ARG A 45 -10.86 0.69 21.13
CA ARG A 45 -9.68 -0.18 21.10
C ARG A 45 -9.21 -0.36 19.66
N TRP A 46 -7.89 -0.40 19.48
CA TRP A 46 -7.24 -0.56 18.18
C TRP A 46 -6.21 -1.67 18.25
N SER A 47 -6.08 -2.42 17.15
CA SER A 47 -4.99 -3.36 16.94
C SER A 47 -4.40 -3.15 15.55
N GLU A 48 -3.14 -3.53 15.38
CA GLU A 48 -2.54 -3.60 14.05
C GLU A 48 -3.37 -4.55 13.18
N TYR A 49 -3.68 -4.10 11.97
CA TYR A 49 -4.48 -4.87 11.01
C TYR A 49 -3.62 -5.36 9.85
N SER A 50 -2.78 -4.48 9.29
CA SER A 50 -1.82 -4.84 8.26
C SER A 50 -0.71 -3.81 8.11
N ARG A 51 0.29 -4.16 7.30
CA ARG A 51 1.33 -3.27 6.80
C ARG A 51 1.25 -3.18 5.29
N VAL A 52 1.47 -1.99 4.76
CA VAL A 52 1.50 -1.71 3.32
C VAL A 52 2.93 -1.30 2.98
N GLN A 53 3.55 -2.11 2.14
CA GLN A 53 4.89 -1.89 1.62
C GLN A 53 4.76 -1.41 0.17
N SER A 54 5.58 -0.41 -0.21
CA SER A 54 5.74 -0.10 -1.63
C SER A 54 6.50 -1.26 -2.26
N THR A 55 5.83 -2.10 -3.04
CA THR A 55 6.45 -3.23 -3.74
C THR A 55 7.01 -2.84 -5.10
N VAL A 56 6.57 -1.69 -5.61
CA VAL A 56 7.04 -1.12 -6.88
C VAL A 56 8.42 -0.49 -6.70
N ASN A 57 8.49 0.64 -6.00
CA ASN A 57 9.72 1.41 -5.90
C ASN A 57 10.58 0.96 -4.71
N ARG A 58 10.00 0.23 -3.76
CA ARG A 58 10.65 -0.19 -2.50
C ARG A 58 11.13 0.98 -1.65
N TRP A 59 10.52 2.15 -1.84
CA TRP A 59 10.81 3.40 -1.10
C TRP A 59 9.85 3.67 0.06
N GLY A 60 8.75 2.90 0.13
CA GLY A 60 7.70 3.04 1.13
C GLY A 60 6.72 4.16 0.82
N LEU A 61 5.45 4.00 1.23
CA LEU A 61 4.45 5.07 1.19
C LEU A 61 4.70 5.99 2.39
N ARG A 62 5.52 7.04 2.18
CA ARG A 62 6.10 7.82 3.29
C ARG A 62 5.20 8.95 3.79
N TYR A 63 4.43 9.56 2.90
CA TYR A 63 3.63 10.74 3.25
C TYR A 63 2.16 10.54 2.86
N GLN A 64 1.28 11.28 3.54
CA GLN A 64 -0.11 11.52 3.14
C GLN A 64 -0.90 10.25 2.73
N PRO A 65 -0.94 9.19 3.57
CA PRO A 65 -1.74 8.02 3.25
C PRO A 65 -3.23 8.38 3.28
N VAL A 66 -3.97 7.90 2.28
CA VAL A 66 -5.43 7.98 2.20
C VAL A 66 -6.00 6.57 2.14
N LEU A 67 -7.02 6.30 2.95
CA LEU A 67 -7.82 5.08 2.89
C LEU A 67 -9.19 5.39 2.26
N TYR A 68 -9.62 4.53 1.33
CA TYR A 68 -10.91 4.67 0.66
C TYR A 68 -11.55 3.30 0.40
N ALA A 69 -12.82 3.14 0.75
CA ALA A 69 -13.58 1.93 0.42
C ALA A 69 -14.36 2.14 -0.88
N LEU A 70 -14.22 1.25 -1.86
CA LEU A 70 -14.99 1.32 -3.09
C LEU A 70 -16.49 1.15 -2.82
N ALA A 71 -17.30 2.15 -3.16
CA ALA A 71 -18.76 2.06 -3.03
C ALA A 71 -19.39 1.04 -4.00
N LYS A 72 -18.76 0.81 -5.16
CA LYS A 72 -19.15 -0.17 -6.18
C LYS A 72 -17.91 -0.76 -6.83
N GLY A 73 -18.05 -1.90 -7.50
CA GLY A 73 -16.92 -2.49 -8.24
C GLY A 73 -16.36 -1.54 -9.30
N PHE A 74 -15.04 -1.52 -9.44
CA PHE A 74 -14.32 -0.66 -10.38
C PHE A 74 -13.02 -1.33 -10.84
N GLY A 75 -12.75 -1.33 -12.14
CA GLY A 75 -11.46 -1.80 -12.69
C GLY A 75 -11.10 -3.24 -12.33
N GLY A 76 -12.08 -4.14 -12.21
CA GLY A 76 -11.88 -5.54 -11.81
C GLY A 76 -11.86 -5.79 -10.30
N TYR A 77 -11.91 -4.73 -9.48
CA TYR A 77 -12.03 -4.85 -8.02
C TYR A 77 -13.51 -4.81 -7.59
N PRO A 78 -13.95 -5.67 -6.65
CA PRO A 78 -15.35 -5.68 -6.19
C PRO A 78 -15.68 -4.45 -5.33
N ALA A 79 -16.98 -4.24 -5.08
CA ALA A 79 -17.43 -3.28 -4.07
C ALA A 79 -16.83 -3.63 -2.69
N ALA A 80 -16.69 -2.64 -1.81
CA ALA A 80 -16.05 -2.72 -0.50
C ALA A 80 -14.55 -3.04 -0.50
N THR A 81 -13.89 -3.11 -1.67
CA THR A 81 -12.42 -3.11 -1.74
C THR A 81 -11.87 -1.89 -1.02
N ILE A 82 -10.91 -2.10 -0.12
CA ILE A 82 -10.19 -1.03 0.56
C ILE A 82 -8.97 -0.65 -0.27
N LEU A 83 -8.94 0.59 -0.74
CA LEU A 83 -7.79 1.21 -1.36
C LEU A 83 -6.99 1.96 -0.31
N ILE A 84 -5.67 1.86 -0.40
CA ILE A 84 -4.73 2.76 0.26
C ILE A 84 -3.87 3.42 -0.81
N SER A 85 -3.75 4.75 -0.74
CA SER A 85 -2.95 5.54 -1.67
C SER A 85 -2.00 6.44 -0.91
N GLY A 86 -0.84 6.73 -1.51
CA GLY A 86 0.07 7.74 -1.00
C GLY A 86 1.33 7.86 -1.86
N PRO A 87 2.10 8.95 -1.72
CA PRO A 87 3.40 9.11 -2.35
C PRO A 87 4.44 8.11 -1.81
N SER A 88 4.98 7.32 -2.74
CA SER A 88 6.21 6.55 -2.62
C SER A 88 7.41 7.45 -2.87
N VAL A 89 8.26 7.65 -1.87
CA VAL A 89 9.30 8.68 -1.85
C VAL A 89 10.60 8.06 -1.33
N PRO A 90 11.74 8.14 -2.05
CA PRO A 90 13.00 7.58 -1.57
C PRO A 90 13.48 8.31 -0.31
N SER A 91 14.38 7.72 0.48
CA SER A 91 14.85 8.31 1.76
C SER A 91 15.33 9.75 1.61
N HIS A 92 16.09 10.03 0.55
CA HIS A 92 16.63 11.35 0.18
C HIS A 92 15.62 12.28 -0.54
N SER A 93 14.36 11.88 -0.68
CA SER A 93 13.24 12.70 -1.17
C SER A 93 13.44 13.38 -2.53
N SER A 94 14.18 12.76 -3.46
CA SER A 94 14.41 13.35 -4.79
C SER A 94 13.19 13.29 -5.72
N GLU A 95 12.28 12.35 -5.48
CA GLU A 95 11.16 12.02 -6.35
C GLU A 95 9.94 11.60 -5.53
N ALA A 96 8.75 11.67 -6.13
CA ALA A 96 7.52 11.20 -5.52
C ALA A 96 6.59 10.60 -6.57
N TYR A 97 6.14 9.35 -6.34
CA TYR A 97 5.13 8.69 -7.16
C TYR A 97 3.92 8.31 -6.33
N ILE A 98 2.73 8.71 -6.77
CA ILE A 98 1.49 8.25 -6.12
C ILE A 98 1.28 6.79 -6.50
N GLU A 99 1.26 5.92 -5.49
CA GLU A 99 0.93 4.51 -5.65
C GLU A 99 -0.43 4.22 -5.01
N VAL A 100 -1.18 3.27 -5.59
CA VAL A 100 -2.45 2.78 -5.05
C VAL A 100 -2.36 1.26 -4.85
N TYR A 101 -2.69 0.80 -3.65
CA TYR A 101 -2.78 -0.61 -3.29
C TYR A 101 -4.23 -0.95 -2.91
N ALA A 102 -4.68 -2.14 -3.30
CA ALA A 102 -6.04 -2.61 -3.04
C ALA A 102 -6.04 -3.87 -2.15
N LYS A 103 -7.02 -3.96 -1.24
CA LYS A 103 -7.33 -5.15 -0.46
C LYS A 103 -8.83 -5.46 -0.59
N TYR A 104 -9.16 -6.66 -1.07
CA TYR A 104 -10.52 -7.16 -1.30
C TYR A 104 -10.68 -8.58 -0.78
#